data_AF-A0A8X6UKD9-F1
#
_entry.id   AF-A0A8X6UKD9-F1
#
_cell.length_a   1.000
_cell.length_b   1.000
_cell.length_c   1.000
_cell.angle_alpha   90.00
_cell.angle_beta   90.00
_cell.angle_gamma   90.00
#
_symmetry.space_group_name_H-M   'P 1'
#
loop_
_entity.id
_entity.type
_entity.pdbx_description
1 polymer ?
#
loop_
_entity_poly.entity_id
_entity_poly.type
_entity_poly.pdbx_seq_one_letter_code
_entity_poly.pdbx_strand_id
1 'polypeptide(L)'
;MLSQADIPGSSLWDLELLHTQDPIEQNSREETKKAVMFHFQKIVWQKRDGRYDWKKIGFREKYHEVFREISDIRKLTTSEDWFHTSTDQNPADILSRGCGPKQLQKRKWWQRPAGYRIQKTSGQSQL
;
A
#
# COMPACT_ATOMS: atom_id res chain seq x y z
N MET A 1 -29.53 -29.37 26.60
CA MET A 1 -28.83 -28.55 27.62
C MET A 1 -27.40 -29.04 27.67
N LEU A 2 -26.45 -28.25 27.13
CA LEU A 2 -25.03 -28.61 27.19
C LEU A 2 -24.48 -28.14 28.53
N SER A 3 -23.95 -29.08 29.31
CA SER A 3 -23.40 -28.86 30.65
C SER A 3 -22.17 -27.97 30.60
N GLN A 4 -22.10 -26.99 31.51
CA GLN A 4 -20.90 -26.25 31.82
C GLN A 4 -19.84 -27.21 32.40
N ALA A 5 -18.98 -27.73 31.53
CA ALA A 5 -17.77 -28.42 31.92
C ALA A 5 -16.59 -27.72 31.24
N ASP A 6 -15.80 -27.04 32.08
CA ASP A 6 -14.40 -26.66 31.89
C ASP A 6 -13.99 -26.12 30.52
N ILE A 7 -14.43 -24.90 30.21
CA ILE A 7 -13.78 -24.07 29.20
C ILE A 7 -12.53 -23.46 29.88
N PRO A 8 -11.29 -23.75 29.43
CA PRO A 8 -10.10 -23.15 30.01
C PRO A 8 -10.20 -21.63 29.90
N GLY A 9 -9.85 -20.88 30.95
CA GLY A 9 -9.99 -19.41 30.97
C GLY A 9 -9.27 -18.67 29.83
N SER A 10 -8.35 -19.34 29.11
CA SER A 10 -7.72 -18.82 27.90
C SER A 10 -8.63 -18.85 26.65
N SER A 11 -9.67 -19.69 26.64
CA SER A 11 -10.62 -19.84 25.53
C SER A 11 -11.86 -18.95 25.68
N LEU A 12 -11.91 -18.11 26.74
CA LEU A 12 -12.96 -17.10 26.93
C LEU A 12 -12.92 -15.99 25.87
N TRP A 13 -11.81 -15.87 25.14
CA TRP A 13 -11.55 -14.87 24.09
C TRP A 13 -11.23 -15.50 22.73
N ASP A 14 -11.48 -16.81 22.55
CA ASP A 14 -11.33 -17.46 21.25
C ASP A 14 -12.43 -16.98 20.29
N LEU A 15 -12.05 -16.06 19.41
CA LEU A 15 -12.90 -15.46 18.37
C LEU A 15 -13.33 -16.45 17.28
N GLU A 16 -12.78 -17.67 17.25
CA GLU A 16 -13.30 -18.77 16.41
C GLU A 16 -14.47 -19.51 17.10
N LEU A 17 -14.51 -19.52 18.43
CA LEU A 17 -15.52 -20.23 19.24
C LEU A 17 -16.74 -19.33 19.49
N LEU A 18 -16.48 -18.03 19.69
CA LEU A 18 -17.46 -16.97 19.59
C LEU A 18 -17.63 -16.60 18.11
N HIS A 19 -18.69 -17.08 17.46
CA HIS A 19 -19.06 -16.70 16.09
C HIS A 19 -19.49 -15.22 15.97
N THR A 20 -18.80 -14.30 16.65
CA THR A 20 -18.97 -12.86 16.52
C THR A 20 -18.14 -12.36 15.33
N GLN A 21 -18.51 -12.80 14.14
CA GLN A 21 -18.37 -11.92 12.99
C GLN A 21 -19.61 -11.07 12.96
N ASP A 22 -19.48 -9.84 13.46
CA ASP A 22 -20.59 -8.90 13.51
C ASP A 22 -21.03 -8.58 12.06
N PRO A 23 -22.24 -8.97 11.62
CA PRO A 23 -22.66 -8.82 10.23
C PRO A 23 -22.64 -7.36 9.78
N ILE A 24 -22.81 -6.42 10.71
CA ILE A 24 -22.75 -4.97 10.49
C ILE A 24 -21.33 -4.51 10.11
N GLU A 25 -20.29 -5.09 10.72
CA GLU A 25 -18.90 -4.77 10.38
C GLU A 25 -18.50 -5.33 9.02
N GLN A 26 -18.97 -6.54 8.67
CA GLN A 26 -18.75 -7.10 7.33
C GLN A 26 -19.51 -6.32 6.25
N ASN A 27 -20.77 -5.96 6.48
CA ASN A 27 -21.57 -5.19 5.53
C ASN A 27 -20.99 -3.78 5.33
N SER A 28 -20.62 -3.07 6.40
CA SER A 28 -20.00 -1.74 6.29
C SER A 28 -18.63 -1.79 5.59
N ARG A 29 -17.84 -2.85 5.81
CA ARG A 29 -16.56 -3.04 5.13
C ARG A 29 -16.74 -3.34 3.65
N GLU A 30 -17.70 -4.18 3.28
CA GLU A 30 -18.01 -4.48 1.87
C GLU A 30 -18.63 -3.28 1.15
N GLU A 31 -19.48 -2.51 1.81
CA GLU A 31 -20.02 -1.25 1.30
C GLU A 31 -18.91 -0.21 1.10
N THR A 32 -17.98 -0.10 2.05
CA THR A 32 -16.82 0.78 1.93
C THR A 32 -15.93 0.34 0.76
N LYS A 33 -15.65 -0.96 0.63
CA LYS A 33 -14.90 -1.51 -0.52
C LYS A 33 -15.59 -1.21 -1.84
N LYS A 34 -16.92 -1.39 -1.91
CA LYS A 34 -17.72 -1.07 -3.10
C LYS A 34 -17.68 0.42 -3.43
N ALA A 35 -17.81 1.29 -2.43
CA ALA A 35 -17.74 2.75 -2.60
C ALA A 35 -16.35 3.20 -3.08
N VAL A 36 -15.28 2.65 -2.50
CA VAL A 36 -13.89 2.89 -2.92
C VAL A 36 -13.68 2.40 -4.35
N MET A 37 -14.13 1.19 -4.67
CA MET A 37 -13.98 0.62 -6.01
C MET A 37 -14.77 1.40 -7.06
N PHE A 38 -16.01 1.79 -6.74
CA PHE A 38 -16.83 2.64 -7.58
C PHE A 38 -16.15 3.99 -7.84
N HIS A 39 -15.65 4.62 -6.79
CA HIS A 39 -14.93 5.89 -6.92
C HIS A 39 -13.67 5.72 -7.77
N PHE A 40 -12.86 4.70 -7.49
CA PHE A 40 -11.65 4.38 -8.24
C PHE A 40 -11.96 4.18 -9.74
N GLN A 41 -12.91 3.32 -10.08
CA GLN A 41 -13.33 3.09 -11.47
C GLN A 41 -13.89 4.34 -12.13
N LYS A 42 -14.50 5.26 -11.38
CA LYS A 42 -15.00 6.54 -11.90
C LYS A 42 -13.85 7.50 -12.24
N ILE A 43 -12.76 7.51 -11.47
CA ILE A 43 -11.68 8.50 -11.61
C ILE A 43 -10.53 8.03 -12.51
N VAL A 44 -10.22 6.73 -12.52
CA VAL A 44 -9.12 6.16 -13.29
C VAL A 44 -9.59 5.24 -14.42
N TRP A 45 -8.79 5.16 -15.47
CA TRP A 45 -8.84 4.11 -16.50
C TRP A 45 -7.49 3.38 -16.53
N GLN A 46 -7.52 2.09 -16.83
CA GLN A 46 -6.31 1.28 -16.97
C GLN A 46 -5.87 1.22 -18.44
N LYS A 47 -4.58 1.43 -18.68
CA LYS A 47 -3.91 1.30 -19.98
C LYS A 47 -3.71 -0.17 -20.34
N ARG A 48 -3.40 -0.39 -21.62
CA ARG A 48 -3.03 -1.71 -22.15
C ARG A 48 -1.76 -2.29 -21.50
N ASP A 49 -0.87 -1.45 -20.98
CA ASP A 49 0.34 -1.86 -20.26
C ASP A 49 0.10 -2.10 -18.75
N GLY A 50 -1.16 -2.08 -18.30
CA GLY A 50 -1.54 -2.29 -16.90
C GLY A 50 -1.49 -1.04 -16.02
N ARG A 51 -0.95 0.09 -16.51
CA ARG A 51 -0.86 1.34 -15.73
C ARG A 51 -2.17 2.10 -15.68
N TYR A 52 -2.46 2.77 -14.57
CA TYR A 52 -3.64 3.62 -14.45
C TYR A 52 -3.35 5.05 -14.91
N ASP A 53 -4.32 5.68 -15.57
CA ASP A 53 -4.35 7.12 -15.88
C ASP A 53 -5.72 7.69 -15.51
N TRP A 54 -5.83 9.00 -15.44
CA TRP A 54 -7.05 9.70 -15.01
C TRP A 54 -7.97 9.97 -16.21
N LYS A 55 -9.29 9.90 -16.00
CA LYS A 55 -10.29 9.97 -17.08
C LYS A 55 -10.53 11.38 -17.68
N LYS A 56 -10.23 12.48 -16.96
CA LYS A 56 -10.33 13.92 -17.41
C LYS A 56 -11.80 14.34 -17.61
N ILE A 57 -12.37 15.41 -17.03
CA ILE A 57 -12.03 16.86 -16.87
C ILE A 57 -12.18 17.29 -15.39
N GLY A 58 -11.43 18.29 -14.91
CA GLY A 58 -11.57 18.86 -13.54
C GLY A 58 -10.63 18.27 -12.47
N PHE A 59 -10.07 17.08 -12.71
CA PHE A 59 -9.17 16.43 -11.75
C PHE A 59 -7.82 17.14 -11.64
N ARG A 60 -7.30 17.65 -12.76
CA ARG A 60 -6.00 18.33 -12.80
C ARG A 60 -6.06 19.66 -12.06
N GLU A 61 -7.20 20.32 -12.09
CA GLU A 61 -7.52 21.54 -11.38
C GLU A 61 -7.71 21.26 -9.88
N LYS A 62 -8.45 20.19 -9.54
CA LYS A 62 -8.74 19.82 -8.14
C LYS A 62 -7.54 19.22 -7.39
N TYR A 63 -6.65 18.51 -8.06
CA TYR A 63 -5.50 17.81 -7.47
C TYR A 63 -4.18 18.23 -8.13
N HIS A 64 -4.05 19.54 -8.39
CA HIS A 64 -2.91 20.11 -9.12
C HIS A 64 -1.56 19.71 -8.52
N GLU A 65 -1.42 19.72 -7.20
CA GLU A 65 -0.19 19.35 -6.49
C GLU A 65 0.20 17.88 -6.73
N VAL A 66 -0.77 16.97 -6.62
CA VAL A 66 -0.57 15.54 -6.90
C VAL A 66 -0.16 15.33 -8.36
N PHE A 67 -0.78 16.06 -9.29
CA PHE A 67 -0.41 15.96 -10.70
C PHE A 67 1.01 16.47 -10.96
N ARG A 68 1.41 17.57 -10.32
CA ARG A 68 2.77 18.12 -10.43
C ARG A 68 3.79 17.07 -9.98
N GLU A 69 3.57 16.48 -8.80
CA GLU A 69 4.44 15.46 -8.22
C GLU A 69 4.57 14.24 -9.15
N ILE A 70 3.44 13.69 -9.61
CA ILE A 70 3.42 12.56 -10.55
C ILE A 70 4.15 12.93 -11.85
N SER A 71 3.96 14.15 -12.35
CA SER A 71 4.61 14.59 -13.58
C SER A 71 6.12 14.67 -13.42
N ASP A 72 6.63 15.09 -12.26
CA ASP A 72 8.06 15.18 -12.01
C ASP A 72 8.68 13.79 -11.81
N ILE A 73 8.01 12.91 -11.06
CA ILE A 73 8.40 11.49 -10.94
C ILE A 73 8.51 10.81 -12.32
N ARG A 74 7.53 11.05 -13.21
CA ARG A 74 7.52 10.48 -14.57
C ARG A 74 8.57 11.06 -15.52
N LYS A 75 9.16 12.22 -15.20
CA LYS A 75 10.33 12.75 -15.92
C LYS A 75 11.64 12.11 -15.43
N LEU A 76 11.66 11.69 -14.16
CA LEU A 76 12.85 11.15 -13.50
C LEU A 76 13.00 9.63 -13.59
N THR A 77 11.91 8.91 -13.84
CA THR A 77 11.89 7.43 -13.83
C THR A 77 11.16 6.87 -15.04
N THR A 78 11.62 5.73 -15.55
CA THR A 78 10.94 4.94 -16.59
C THR A 78 10.22 3.73 -15.97
N SER A 79 9.43 2.98 -16.75
CA SER A 79 8.73 1.76 -16.25
C SER A 79 9.67 0.79 -15.56
N GLU A 80 10.84 0.67 -16.14
CA GLU A 80 11.85 -0.33 -15.83
C GLU A 80 12.56 0.02 -14.53
N ASP A 81 12.34 1.21 -13.96
CA ASP A 81 12.83 1.62 -12.65
C ASP A 81 11.88 1.24 -11.50
N TRP A 82 10.63 0.83 -11.82
CA TRP A 82 9.62 0.45 -10.83
C TRP A 82 9.58 -1.07 -10.69
N PHE A 83 9.82 -1.55 -9.48
CA PHE A 83 9.80 -2.97 -9.19
C PHE A 83 8.91 -3.25 -7.99
N HIS A 84 8.25 -4.40 -8.01
CA HIS A 84 7.62 -4.91 -6.80
C HIS A 84 8.68 -5.21 -5.74
N THR A 85 8.40 -4.85 -4.49
CA THR A 85 9.20 -5.26 -3.34
C THR A 85 8.27 -5.85 -2.30
N SER A 86 8.71 -6.91 -1.62
CA SER A 86 7.96 -7.50 -0.53
C SER A 86 7.86 -6.52 0.64
N THR A 87 6.82 -6.68 1.46
CA THR A 87 6.53 -5.81 2.61
C THR A 87 7.72 -5.58 3.53
N ASP A 88 8.49 -6.62 3.81
CA ASP A 88 9.67 -6.60 4.69
C ASP A 88 10.89 -5.88 4.10
N GLN A 89 10.86 -5.62 2.78
CA GLN A 89 11.87 -4.88 2.01
C GLN A 89 11.37 -3.51 1.54
N ASN A 90 10.13 -3.12 1.85
CA ASN A 90 9.59 -1.82 1.52
C ASN A 90 9.86 -0.83 2.67
N PRO A 91 10.81 0.12 2.52
CA PRO A 91 11.12 1.09 3.57
C PRO A 91 9.91 1.93 3.99
N ALA A 92 9.04 2.29 3.03
CA ALA A 92 7.86 3.09 3.32
C ALA A 92 6.81 2.32 4.15
N ASP A 93 6.63 1.03 3.87
CA ASP A 93 5.72 0.17 4.66
C ASP A 93 6.27 -0.08 6.07
N ILE A 94 7.58 -0.34 6.19
CA ILE A 94 8.23 -0.52 7.50
C ILE A 94 8.02 0.73 8.36
N LEU A 95 8.21 1.92 7.78
CA LEU A 95 8.03 3.19 8.49
C LEU A 95 6.57 3.45 8.85
N SER A 96 5.62 3.18 7.95
CA SER A 96 4.20 3.46 8.19
C SER A 96 3.58 2.60 9.30
N ARG A 97 4.19 1.44 9.62
CA ARG A 97 3.80 0.59 10.76
C ARG A 97 4.31 1.08 12.13
N GLY A 98 5.03 2.19 12.18
CA GLY A 98 5.60 2.71 13.44
C GLY A 98 6.91 2.03 13.85
N CYS A 99 7.71 1.59 12.89
CA CYS A 99 9.02 0.99 13.16
C CYS A 99 9.97 1.99 13.84
N GLY A 100 10.60 1.58 14.95
CA GLY A 100 11.56 2.41 15.69
C GLY A 100 12.93 2.51 14.99
N PRO A 101 13.72 3.58 15.23
CA PRO A 101 15.00 3.82 14.54
C PRO A 101 15.99 2.63 14.57
N LYS A 102 16.10 1.93 15.70
CA LYS A 102 17.00 0.77 15.85
C LYS A 102 16.55 -0.45 15.03
N GLN A 103 15.25 -0.68 14.93
CA GLN A 103 14.68 -1.77 14.13
C GLN A 103 14.85 -1.48 12.64
N LEU A 104 14.64 -0.23 12.25
CA LEU A 104 14.84 0.26 10.91
C LEU A 104 16.32 0.12 10.49
N GLN A 105 17.26 0.46 11.37
CA GLN A 105 18.70 0.31 11.11
C GLN A 105 19.12 -1.13 10.82
N LYS A 106 18.59 -2.10 11.57
CA LYS A 106 18.90 -3.53 11.36
C LYS A 106 18.47 -4.06 9.99
N ARG A 107 17.39 -3.49 9.43
CA ARG A 107 16.84 -3.91 8.13
C ARG A 107 17.61 -3.38 6.93
N LYS A 108 18.58 -2.47 7.16
CA LYS A 108 19.38 -1.84 6.10
C LYS A 108 18.49 -1.27 4.98
N TRP A 109 17.39 -0.62 5.33
CA TRP A 109 16.36 -0.15 4.39
C TRP A 109 16.88 0.83 3.33
N TRP A 110 17.99 1.52 3.60
CA TRP A 110 18.71 2.38 2.65
C TRP A 110 19.55 1.60 1.65
N GLN A 111 19.82 0.32 1.92
CA GLN A 111 20.47 -0.57 0.97
C GLN A 111 19.42 -1.04 -0.01
N ARG A 112 19.74 -0.86 -1.29
CA ARG A 112 18.88 -1.33 -2.36
C ARG A 112 18.86 -2.86 -2.38
N PRO A 113 17.70 -3.50 -2.61
CA PRO A 113 17.67 -4.95 -2.73
C PRO A 113 18.53 -5.43 -3.92
N ALA A 114 19.03 -6.65 -3.84
CA ALA A 114 19.86 -7.23 -4.88
C ALA A 114 19.08 -7.39 -6.20
N GLY A 115 19.69 -7.04 -7.34
CA GLY A 115 19.10 -7.23 -8.68
C GLY A 115 18.50 -5.98 -9.35
N TYR A 116 18.42 -4.86 -8.65
CA TYR A 116 17.94 -3.60 -9.22
C TYR A 116 19.07 -2.99 -10.08
N ARG A 117 18.80 -2.21 -11.15
CA ARG A 117 19.84 -1.50 -11.95
C ARG A 117 19.87 -0.01 -11.60
N ILE A 118 21.06 0.58 -11.46
CA ILE A 118 21.20 2.04 -11.31
C ILE A 118 21.25 2.59 -12.73
N GLN A 119 20.29 3.43 -13.14
CA GLN A 119 20.54 4.30 -14.29
C GLN A 119 21.56 5.33 -13.82
N LYS A 120 22.75 5.34 -14.44
CA LYS A 120 23.75 6.37 -14.16
C LYS A 120 23.10 7.71 -14.48
N THR A 121 22.94 8.57 -13.49
CA THR A 121 22.64 9.97 -13.76
C THR A 121 23.87 10.55 -14.46
N SER A 122 23.72 10.90 -15.73
CA SER A 122 24.67 11.70 -16.49
C SER A 122 24.77 13.08 -15.85
N GLY A 123 25.47 13.22 -14.73
CA GLY A 123 25.46 14.48 -13.99
C GLY A 123 26.11 14.49 -12.61
N GLN A 124 27.08 13.63 -12.32
CA GLN A 124 28.04 13.93 -11.25
C GLN A 124 29.37 14.31 -11.90
N SER A 125 29.51 15.61 -12.18
CA SER A 125 30.83 16.23 -12.30
C SER A 125 31.61 15.96 -11.02
N GLN A 126 32.87 15.58 -11.24
CA GLN A 126 33.90 15.39 -10.24
C GLN A 126 34.00 16.62 -9.32
N LEU A 127 34.09 16.35 -8.02
CA LEU A 127 34.92 17.11 -7.10
C LEU A 127 35.89 16.12 -6.46
#